data_AF-A0A6A0GYE7-F1
#
_entry.id   AF-A0A6A0GYE7-F1
#
_cell.length_a   1.000
_cell.length_b   1.000
_cell.length_c   1.000
_cell.angle_alpha   90.00
_cell.angle_beta   90.00
_cell.angle_gamma   90.00
#
_symmetry.space_group_name_H-M   'P 1'
#
loop_
_entity.id
_entity.type
_entity.pdbx_description
1 polymer ?
#
loop_
_entity_poly.entity_id
_entity_poly.type
_entity_poly.pdbx_seq_one_letter_code
_entity_poly.pdbx_strand_id
1 'polypeptide(L)'
;MHKINYRWFQSELPAALKSRRDSPHLLHSELVKLMEWKLSRGKFRPRLVDLAASNTNELVKQVTTEGLKLAKENEPSRALAVLCKLRGVGPATASSILVAAAPDKYVFFADEVAHAALGTTSLKYSEAEYLKLNDVIIEAANQINKEQAMNESEVKVSFIPPKLQIFQAFKFVKLSADFKYKP
;
A
#
# COMPACT_ATOMS: atom_id res chain seq x y z
N MET A 1 2.44 -4.06 -24.71
CA MET A 1 1.56 -4.07 -23.52
C MET A 1 2.39 -4.48 -22.32
N HIS A 2 2.84 -3.53 -21.48
CA HIS A 2 3.56 -3.88 -20.25
C HIS A 2 2.57 -4.56 -19.29
N LYS A 3 2.76 -5.85 -18.99
CA LYS A 3 1.90 -6.55 -18.04
C LYS A 3 2.18 -6.02 -16.64
N ILE A 4 1.14 -5.58 -15.93
CA ILE A 4 1.25 -5.15 -14.52
C ILE A 4 1.70 -6.35 -13.69
N ASN A 5 2.86 -6.25 -13.03
CA ASN A 5 3.41 -7.33 -12.21
C ASN A 5 2.88 -7.25 -10.78
N TYR A 6 1.66 -7.72 -10.56
CA TYR A 6 1.03 -7.76 -9.23
C TYR A 6 1.76 -8.69 -8.25
N ARG A 7 2.33 -9.80 -8.74
CA ARG A 7 3.07 -10.77 -7.90
C ARG A 7 4.26 -10.12 -7.20
N TRP A 8 5.01 -9.30 -7.95
CA TRP A 8 6.16 -8.62 -7.38
C TRP A 8 5.75 -7.69 -6.22
N PHE A 9 4.74 -6.84 -6.42
CA PHE A 9 4.31 -5.89 -5.39
C PHE A 9 3.63 -6.58 -4.20
N GLN A 10 2.80 -7.61 -4.44
CA GLN A 10 1.99 -8.24 -3.38
C GLN A 10 2.74 -9.32 -2.59
N SER A 11 3.84 -9.87 -3.12
CA SER A 11 4.51 -11.00 -2.50
C SER A 11 6.02 -10.83 -2.42
N GLU A 12 6.69 -10.54 -3.54
CA GLU A 12 8.16 -10.52 -3.57
C GLU A 12 8.74 -9.33 -2.81
N LEU A 13 8.19 -8.13 -3.01
CA LEU A 13 8.64 -6.92 -2.32
C LEU A 13 8.36 -6.98 -0.80
N PRO A 14 7.15 -7.36 -0.33
CA PRO A 14 6.90 -7.57 1.09
C PRO A 14 7.82 -8.63 1.72
N ALA A 15 8.09 -9.73 1.01
CA ALA A 15 9.02 -10.76 1.49
C ALA A 15 10.45 -10.22 1.62
N ALA A 16 10.91 -9.42 0.65
CA ALA A 16 12.22 -8.79 0.67
C ALA A 16 12.35 -7.74 1.80
N LEU A 17 11.31 -6.94 2.05
CA LEU A 17 11.27 -6.02 3.20
C LEU A 17 11.33 -6.77 4.52
N LYS A 18 10.57 -7.88 4.63
CA LYS A 18 10.54 -8.73 5.83
C LYS A 18 11.86 -9.46 6.07
N SER A 19 12.61 -9.83 5.04
CA SER A 19 13.92 -10.47 5.21
C SER A 19 14.98 -9.52 5.77
N ARG A 20 14.81 -8.20 5.64
CA ARG A 20 15.69 -7.15 6.18
C ARG A 20 15.30 -6.75 7.62
N ARG A 21 14.99 -7.74 8.47
CA ARG A 21 14.29 -7.60 9.77
C ARG A 21 14.70 -6.38 10.62
N ASP A 22 16.00 -6.16 10.81
CA ASP A 22 16.53 -5.13 11.73
C ASP A 22 16.47 -3.72 11.13
N SER A 23 16.44 -3.61 9.81
CA SER A 23 16.37 -2.35 9.08
C SER A 23 15.60 -2.57 7.78
N PRO A 24 14.26 -2.66 7.81
CA PRO A 24 13.46 -2.72 6.59
C PRO A 24 13.65 -1.44 5.79
N HIS A 25 14.06 -1.56 4.53
CA HIS A 25 14.30 -0.46 3.61
C HIS A 25 14.11 -0.93 2.17
N LEU A 26 13.89 0.00 1.26
CA LEU A 26 13.95 -0.28 -0.17
C LEU A 26 15.39 -0.21 -0.67
N LEU A 27 15.72 -1.08 -1.62
CA LEU A 27 16.85 -0.85 -2.52
C LEU A 27 16.46 0.22 -3.56
N HIS A 28 17.45 0.91 -4.12
CA HIS A 28 17.21 1.88 -5.20
C HIS A 28 16.44 1.26 -6.38
N SER A 29 16.84 0.07 -6.82
CA SER A 29 16.16 -0.68 -7.88
C SER A 29 14.72 -1.03 -7.54
N GLU A 30 14.41 -1.29 -6.27
CA GLU A 30 13.05 -1.54 -5.80
C GLU A 30 12.20 -0.27 -5.79
N LEU A 31 12.79 0.89 -5.45
CA LEU A 31 12.10 2.19 -5.55
C LEU A 31 11.72 2.52 -7.00
N VAL A 32 12.66 2.34 -7.94
CA VAL A 32 12.41 2.57 -9.37
C VAL A 32 11.31 1.63 -9.88
N LYS A 33 11.44 0.33 -9.57
CA LYS A 33 10.45 -0.67 -9.96
C LYS A 33 9.08 -0.42 -9.31
N LEU A 34 9.03 0.08 -8.08
CA LEU A 34 7.80 0.47 -7.41
C LEU A 34 7.12 1.66 -8.12
N MET A 35 7.91 2.64 -8.58
CA MET A 35 7.40 3.76 -9.37
C MET A 35 6.81 3.29 -10.70
N GLU A 36 7.53 2.45 -11.44
CA GLU A 36 7.05 1.86 -12.70
C GLU A 36 5.76 1.07 -12.49
N TRP A 37 5.73 0.22 -11.46
CA TRP A 37 4.55 -0.55 -11.09
C TRP A 37 3.37 0.38 -10.78
N LYS A 38 3.58 1.42 -9.97
CA LYS A 38 2.51 2.37 -9.61
C LYS A 38 1.95 3.07 -10.86
N LEU A 39 2.83 3.55 -11.74
CA LEU A 39 2.42 4.26 -12.96
C LEU A 39 1.77 3.35 -14.00
N SER A 40 2.03 2.04 -13.96
CA SER A 40 1.35 1.07 -14.81
C SER A 40 -0.14 0.89 -14.47
N ARG A 41 -0.57 1.33 -13.28
CA ARG A 41 -1.96 1.26 -12.82
C ARG A 41 -2.79 2.51 -13.14
N GLY A 42 -2.21 3.55 -13.71
CA GLY A 42 -2.91 4.82 -13.94
C GLY A 42 -2.26 5.64 -15.05
N LYS A 43 -2.35 6.97 -14.96
CA LYS A 43 -1.74 7.86 -15.94
C LYS A 43 -0.21 7.74 -15.87
N PHE A 44 0.38 7.13 -16.90
CA PHE A 44 1.82 6.98 -17.01
C PHE A 44 2.50 8.36 -17.13
N ARG A 45 3.46 8.64 -16.25
CA ARG A 45 4.22 9.90 -16.21
C ARG A 45 5.72 9.57 -16.16
N PRO A 46 6.39 9.38 -17.31
CA PRO A 46 7.77 8.87 -17.38
C PRO A 46 8.75 9.65 -16.51
N ARG A 47 8.60 10.98 -16.46
CA ARG A 47 9.42 11.88 -15.63
C ARG A 47 9.48 11.50 -14.15
N LEU A 48 8.42 10.87 -13.60
CA LEU A 48 8.43 10.41 -12.21
C LEU A 48 9.35 9.21 -12.01
N VAL A 49 9.52 8.36 -13.02
CA VAL A 49 10.51 7.26 -13.01
C VAL A 49 11.92 7.84 -13.01
N ASP A 50 12.19 8.82 -13.88
CA ASP A 50 13.51 9.48 -13.94
C ASP A 50 13.84 10.18 -12.61
N LEU A 51 12.86 10.84 -11.99
CA LEU A 51 13.03 11.46 -10.67
C LEU A 51 13.30 10.41 -9.59
N ALA A 52 12.57 9.29 -9.58
CA ALA A 52 12.82 8.19 -8.66
C ALA A 52 14.24 7.60 -8.85
N ALA A 53 14.66 7.40 -10.10
CA ALA A 53 15.98 6.88 -10.45
C ALA A 53 17.12 7.85 -10.09
N SER A 54 16.85 9.16 -10.00
CA SER A 54 17.85 10.17 -9.63
C SER A 54 18.20 10.23 -8.14
N ASN A 55 17.50 9.49 -7.27
CA ASN A 55 17.88 9.37 -5.86
C ASN A 55 19.13 8.49 -5.72
N THR A 56 19.99 8.74 -4.73
CA THR A 56 21.15 7.87 -4.46
C THR A 56 20.76 6.63 -3.67
N ASN A 57 21.56 5.56 -3.73
CA ASN A 57 21.31 4.34 -2.97
C ASN A 57 21.22 4.61 -1.46
N GLU A 58 22.12 5.46 -0.96
CA GLU A 58 22.24 5.85 0.44
C GLU A 58 21.00 6.60 0.91
N LEU A 59 20.52 7.56 0.09
CA LEU A 59 19.33 8.33 0.40
C LEU A 59 18.08 7.44 0.43
N VAL A 60 17.91 6.56 -0.57
CA VAL A 60 16.78 5.62 -0.60
C VAL A 60 16.79 4.74 0.64
N LYS A 61 17.93 4.16 0.99
CA LYS A 61 18.07 3.33 2.18
C LYS A 61 17.74 4.10 3.46
N GLN A 62 18.34 5.28 3.64
CA GLN A 62 18.15 6.11 4.84
C GLN A 62 16.68 6.51 5.02
N VAL A 63 16.08 7.12 3.98
CA VAL A 63 14.72 7.66 4.05
C VAL A 63 13.69 6.54 4.22
N THR A 64 13.85 5.42 3.50
CA THR A 64 12.90 4.31 3.66
C THR A 64 13.06 3.58 4.98
N THR A 65 14.28 3.47 5.53
CA THR A 65 14.48 2.93 6.89
C THR A 65 13.74 3.78 7.92
N GLU A 66 13.93 5.10 7.89
CA GLU A 66 13.29 6.03 8.82
C GLU A 66 11.75 6.01 8.66
N GLY A 67 11.26 6.08 7.42
CA GLY A 67 9.83 6.06 7.13
C GLY A 67 9.16 4.76 7.57
N LEU A 68 9.79 3.60 7.32
CA LEU A 68 9.24 2.31 7.73
C LEU A 68 9.33 2.06 9.25
N LYS A 69 10.33 2.64 9.92
CA LYS A 69 10.38 2.66 11.39
C LYS A 69 9.19 3.42 11.97
N LEU A 70 8.93 4.65 11.50
CA LEU A 70 7.78 5.46 11.92
C LEU A 70 6.45 4.75 11.61
N ALA A 71 6.38 4.07 10.47
CA ALA A 71 5.21 3.27 10.13
C ALA A 71 4.98 2.12 11.14
N LYS A 72 6.04 1.44 11.58
CA LYS A 72 5.96 0.40 12.62
C LYS A 72 5.45 0.97 13.95
N GLU A 73 5.84 2.21 14.27
CA GLU A 73 5.44 2.97 15.45
C GLU A 73 4.01 3.57 15.35
N ASN A 74 3.26 3.27 14.27
CA ASN A 74 1.92 3.80 14.00
C ASN A 74 1.89 5.33 13.83
N GLU A 75 2.92 5.92 13.20
CA GLU A 75 3.03 7.35 12.92
C GLU A 75 2.87 7.64 11.40
N PRO A 76 1.69 7.44 10.79
CA PRO A 76 1.48 7.53 9.34
C PRO A 76 1.87 8.88 8.73
N SER A 77 1.51 9.98 9.40
CA SER A 77 1.81 11.34 8.95
C SER A 77 3.32 11.57 8.85
N ARG A 78 4.06 11.26 9.93
CA ARG A 78 5.52 11.39 9.95
C ARG A 78 6.19 10.45 8.95
N ALA A 79 5.69 9.22 8.81
CA ALA A 79 6.19 8.26 7.84
C ALA A 79 6.06 8.78 6.41
N LEU A 80 4.89 9.33 6.03
CA LEU A 80 4.68 9.97 4.72
C LEU A 80 5.62 11.15 4.51
N ALA A 81 5.71 12.06 5.48
CA ALA A 81 6.54 13.25 5.38
C ALA A 81 8.02 12.88 5.13
N VAL A 82 8.52 11.82 5.80
CA VAL A 82 9.86 11.29 5.56
C VAL A 82 9.97 10.69 4.16
N LEU A 83 9.07 9.79 3.76
CA LEU A 83 9.13 9.12 2.46
C LEU A 83 9.02 10.10 1.28
N CYS A 84 8.24 11.17 1.42
CA CYS A 84 8.08 12.23 0.42
C CYS A 84 9.34 13.10 0.23
N LYS A 85 10.40 12.91 1.03
CA LYS A 85 11.72 13.54 0.77
C LYS A 85 12.40 12.96 -0.47
N LEU A 86 12.03 11.75 -0.90
CA LEU A 86 12.57 11.13 -2.11
C LEU A 86 12.02 11.82 -3.36
N ARG A 87 12.91 12.10 -4.32
CA ARG A 87 12.51 12.71 -5.59
C ARG A 87 11.55 11.79 -6.34
N GLY A 88 10.45 12.36 -6.84
CA GLY A 88 9.39 11.62 -7.53
C GLY A 88 8.40 10.90 -6.60
N VAL A 89 8.64 10.89 -5.29
CA VAL A 89 7.75 10.27 -4.30
C VAL A 89 6.84 11.32 -3.67
N GLY A 90 5.54 11.25 -3.96
CA GLY A 90 4.50 11.99 -3.23
C GLY A 90 3.61 11.04 -2.41
N PRO A 91 2.53 11.52 -1.77
CA PRO A 91 1.69 10.72 -0.87
C PRO A 91 1.16 9.42 -1.50
N ALA A 92 0.80 9.45 -2.78
CA ALA A 92 0.36 8.25 -3.49
C ALA A 92 1.46 7.21 -3.72
N THR A 93 2.72 7.62 -3.88
CA THR A 93 3.84 6.68 -3.98
C THR A 93 4.29 6.22 -2.60
N ALA A 94 4.38 7.15 -1.64
CA ALA A 94 4.75 6.85 -0.27
C ALA A 94 3.80 5.81 0.36
N SER A 95 2.49 5.94 0.15
CA SER A 95 1.51 4.93 0.59
C SER A 95 1.75 3.54 -0.01
N SER A 96 2.25 3.44 -1.25
CA SER A 96 2.62 2.13 -1.84
C SER A 96 3.78 1.47 -1.09
N ILE A 97 4.74 2.27 -0.62
CA ILE A 97 5.87 1.80 0.19
C ILE A 97 5.37 1.30 1.55
N LEU A 98 4.46 2.06 2.18
CA LEU A 98 3.84 1.68 3.46
C LEU A 98 3.06 0.37 3.35
N VAL A 99 2.21 0.22 2.32
CA VAL A 99 1.43 -1.00 2.06
C VAL A 99 2.33 -2.20 1.80
N ALA A 100 3.44 -2.03 1.08
CA ALA A 100 4.38 -3.12 0.83
C ALA A 100 5.04 -3.62 2.13
N ALA A 101 5.24 -2.74 3.12
CA ALA A 101 5.87 -3.09 4.40
C ALA A 101 4.87 -3.59 5.45
N ALA A 102 3.68 -3.02 5.53
CA ALA A 102 2.65 -3.32 6.53
C ALA A 102 1.24 -3.25 5.89
N PRO A 103 0.88 -4.24 5.06
CA PRO A 103 -0.41 -4.27 4.34
C PRO A 103 -1.63 -4.39 5.25
N ASP A 104 -1.42 -4.75 6.52
CA ASP A 104 -2.43 -4.81 7.58
C ASP A 104 -2.70 -3.45 8.24
N LYS A 105 -1.81 -2.46 8.06
CA LYS A 105 -1.90 -1.14 8.72
C LYS A 105 -2.17 0.02 7.77
N TYR A 106 -1.86 -0.16 6.48
CA TYR A 106 -1.88 0.92 5.51
C TYR A 106 -2.68 0.56 4.26
N VAL A 107 -3.29 1.59 3.67
CA VAL A 107 -3.99 1.49 2.39
C VAL A 107 -3.19 2.12 1.25
N PHE A 108 -3.35 1.60 0.04
CA PHE A 108 -2.78 2.22 -1.15
C PHE A 108 -3.68 3.38 -1.60
N PHE A 109 -3.10 4.57 -1.80
CA PHE A 109 -3.83 5.75 -2.30
C PHE A 109 -4.08 5.64 -3.81
N ALA A 110 -5.01 4.76 -4.18
CA ALA A 110 -5.55 4.67 -5.54
C ALA A 110 -6.75 5.61 -5.72
N ASP A 111 -6.87 6.19 -6.91
CA ASP A 111 -7.90 7.20 -7.21
C ASP A 111 -9.30 6.63 -7.01
N GLU A 112 -9.56 5.42 -7.51
CA GLU A 112 -10.88 4.77 -7.42
C GLU A 112 -11.29 4.50 -5.97
N VAL A 113 -10.32 4.08 -5.15
CA VAL A 113 -10.52 3.81 -3.72
C VAL A 113 -10.78 5.13 -2.99
N ALA A 114 -10.02 6.17 -3.30
CA ALA A 114 -10.17 7.48 -2.68
C ALA A 114 -11.49 8.16 -3.05
N HIS A 115 -11.89 8.11 -4.32
CA HIS A 115 -13.18 8.62 -4.77
C HIS A 115 -14.34 7.91 -4.07
N ALA A 116 -14.29 6.59 -3.98
CA ALA A 116 -15.32 5.79 -3.32
C ALA A 116 -15.38 6.03 -1.80
N ALA A 117 -14.23 6.00 -1.11
CA ALA A 117 -14.18 6.09 0.34
C ALA A 117 -14.37 7.52 0.87
N LEU A 118 -13.92 8.53 0.13
CA LEU A 118 -14.00 9.93 0.57
C LEU A 118 -15.21 10.68 -0.01
N GLY A 119 -15.93 10.09 -0.96
CA GLY A 119 -17.09 10.72 -1.61
C GLY A 119 -16.74 11.97 -2.41
N THR A 120 -15.51 12.06 -2.94
CA THR A 120 -15.02 13.21 -3.72
C THR A 120 -14.86 12.84 -5.19
N THR A 121 -15.02 13.80 -6.10
CA THR A 121 -14.75 13.65 -7.54
C THR A 121 -13.39 14.22 -7.95
N SER A 122 -12.67 14.89 -7.04
CA SER A 122 -11.33 15.44 -7.28
C SER A 122 -10.40 15.13 -6.12
N LEU A 123 -9.13 14.87 -6.45
CA LEU A 123 -8.08 14.54 -5.49
C LEU A 123 -6.93 15.54 -5.63
N LYS A 124 -6.48 16.10 -4.51
CA LYS A 124 -5.30 16.97 -4.44
C LYS A 124 -4.01 16.19 -4.23
N TYR A 125 -4.11 14.88 -3.97
CA TYR A 125 -3.00 13.98 -3.64
C TYR A 125 -2.19 14.49 -2.44
N SER A 126 -2.89 15.07 -1.46
CA SER A 126 -2.32 15.63 -0.24
C SER A 126 -2.16 14.59 0.85
N GLU A 127 -1.32 14.90 1.84
CA GLU A 127 -1.17 14.07 3.04
C GLU A 127 -2.49 13.94 3.81
N ALA A 128 -3.23 15.03 3.97
CA ALA A 128 -4.50 15.04 4.70
C ALA A 128 -5.56 14.12 4.05
N GLU A 129 -5.65 14.12 2.71
CA GLU A 129 -6.55 13.20 2.00
C GLU A 129 -6.14 11.74 2.19
N TYR A 130 -4.82 11.46 2.16
CA TYR A 130 -4.33 10.12 2.42
C TYR A 130 -4.65 9.64 3.83
N LEU A 131 -4.40 10.46 4.86
CA LEU A 131 -4.64 10.07 6.25
C LEU A 131 -6.12 9.76 6.46
N LYS A 132 -7.01 10.63 5.95
CA LYS A 132 -8.46 10.39 5.99
C LYS A 132 -8.84 9.09 5.28
N LEU A 133 -8.25 8.82 4.11
CA LEU A 133 -8.49 7.58 3.36
C LEU A 133 -8.03 6.36 4.18
N ASN A 134 -6.84 6.44 4.78
CA ASN A 134 -6.27 5.37 5.58
C ASN A 134 -7.16 5.05 6.78
N ASP A 135 -7.63 6.07 7.50
CA ASP A 135 -8.50 5.88 8.67
C ASP A 135 -9.82 5.21 8.28
N VAL A 136 -10.50 5.72 7.24
CA VAL A 136 -11.78 5.17 6.76
C VAL A 136 -11.64 3.69 6.36
N ILE A 137 -10.59 3.34 5.61
CA ILE A 137 -10.42 1.98 5.11
C ILE A 137 -9.99 1.01 6.22
N ILE A 138 -9.10 1.44 7.12
CA ILE A 138 -8.65 0.59 8.23
C ILE A 138 -9.76 0.38 9.25
N GLU A 139 -10.58 1.40 9.53
CA GLU A 139 -11.76 1.25 10.38
C GLU A 139 -12.78 0.26 9.78
N ALA A 140 -13.09 0.39 8.49
CA ALA A 140 -13.96 -0.54 7.79
C ALA A 140 -13.40 -1.97 7.78
N ALA A 141 -12.10 -2.14 7.55
CA ALA A 141 -11.45 -3.45 7.59
C ALA A 141 -11.52 -4.07 9.00
N ASN A 142 -11.30 -3.27 10.04
CA ASN A 142 -11.40 -3.72 11.44
C ASN A 142 -12.84 -4.13 11.80
N GLN A 143 -13.85 -3.39 11.33
CA GLN A 143 -15.24 -3.72 11.57
C GLN A 143 -15.63 -5.04 10.91
N ILE A 144 -15.28 -5.22 9.63
CA ILE A 144 -15.52 -6.48 8.89
C ILE A 144 -14.80 -7.65 9.58
N ASN A 145 -13.56 -7.47 10.02
CA ASN A 145 -12.81 -8.52 10.70
C ASN A 145 -13.44 -8.89 12.06
N LYS A 146 -14.00 -7.92 12.80
CA LYS A 146 -14.74 -8.18 14.05
C LYS A 146 -16.03 -8.96 13.81
N GLU A 147 -16.81 -8.56 12.82
CA GLU A 147 -18.06 -9.24 12.44
C GLU A 147 -17.80 -10.68 11.97
N GLN A 148 -16.74 -10.90 11.18
CA GLN A 148 -16.33 -12.24 10.78
C GLN A 148 -15.89 -13.09 11.98
N ALA A 149 -15.15 -12.52 12.93
CA ALA A 149 -14.76 -13.25 14.14
C ALA A 149 -15.98 -13.61 15.01
N MET A 150 -17.00 -12.75 15.08
CA MET A 150 -18.27 -13.04 15.78
C MET A 150 -19.07 -14.12 15.06
N ASN A 151 -19.22 -14.02 13.74
CA ASN A 151 -19.94 -15.02 12.94
C ASN A 151 -19.22 -16.38 12.98
N GLU A 152 -17.89 -16.41 12.98
CA GLU A 152 -17.11 -17.63 13.15
C GLU A 152 -17.22 -18.22 14.57
N SER A 153 -17.35 -17.39 15.60
CA SER A 153 -17.55 -17.89 16.98
C SER A 153 -18.98 -18.39 17.20
N GLU A 154 -19.97 -17.82 16.51
CA GLU A 154 -21.35 -18.31 16.48
C GLU A 154 -21.48 -19.62 15.68
N VAL A 155 -20.76 -19.76 14.56
CA VAL A 155 -20.68 -21.00 13.77
C VAL A 155 -19.81 -22.08 14.44
N LYS A 156 -18.86 -21.71 15.32
CA LYS A 156 -18.06 -22.68 16.11
C LYS A 156 -18.87 -23.46 17.17
N VAL A 157 -20.14 -23.11 17.40
CA VAL A 157 -21.07 -23.97 18.15
C VAL A 157 -21.49 -25.21 17.34
N SER A 158 -21.24 -25.26 16.03
CA SER A 158 -21.49 -26.42 15.18
C SER A 158 -20.33 -26.69 14.20
N PHE A 159 -19.36 -27.51 14.64
CA PHE A 159 -18.43 -28.33 13.85
C PHE A 159 -17.29 -27.63 13.04
N ILE A 160 -16.03 -28.04 13.30
CA ILE A 160 -14.77 -27.53 12.71
C ILE A 160 -14.02 -28.69 12.02
N PRO A 161 -13.41 -28.49 10.82
CA PRO A 161 -11.95 -28.34 10.77
C PRO A 161 -11.44 -27.20 9.86
N PRO A 162 -10.17 -26.76 10.04
CA PRO A 162 -9.70 -25.42 9.71
C PRO A 162 -8.78 -25.37 8.47
N LYS A 163 -8.87 -24.27 7.69
CA LYS A 163 -7.77 -23.62 6.91
C LYS A 163 -8.36 -22.69 5.82
N LEU A 164 -8.45 -21.38 6.09
CA LEU A 164 -8.18 -20.29 5.10
C LEU A 164 -8.42 -18.88 5.68
N GLN A 165 -7.87 -18.55 6.83
CA GLN A 165 -7.91 -17.17 7.33
C GLN A 165 -6.71 -16.39 6.79
N ILE A 166 -6.94 -15.13 6.38
CA ILE A 166 -6.04 -14.12 5.76
C ILE A 166 -6.24 -13.86 4.24
N PHE A 167 -6.82 -14.79 3.46
CA PHE A 167 -7.00 -14.55 2.01
C PHE A 167 -8.23 -13.70 1.60
N GLN A 168 -9.13 -13.35 2.52
CA GLN A 168 -10.39 -12.68 2.16
C GLN A 168 -10.40 -11.15 2.32
N ALA A 169 -9.56 -10.57 3.18
CA ALA A 169 -9.36 -9.10 3.19
C ALA A 169 -8.73 -8.61 1.87
N PHE A 170 -7.89 -9.44 1.23
CA PHE A 170 -7.39 -9.19 -0.12
C PHE A 170 -8.46 -9.30 -1.21
N LYS A 171 -9.63 -9.92 -0.96
CA LYS A 171 -10.67 -10.06 -1.99
C LYS A 171 -11.35 -8.71 -2.30
N PHE A 172 -11.38 -7.78 -1.36
CA PHE A 172 -11.82 -6.40 -1.62
C PHE A 172 -10.79 -5.59 -2.41
N VAL A 173 -9.49 -5.84 -2.22
CA VAL A 173 -8.42 -5.26 -3.06
C VAL A 173 -8.33 -5.96 -4.44
N LYS A 174 -8.77 -7.22 -4.54
CA LYS A 174 -8.90 -7.95 -5.82
C LYS A 174 -10.06 -7.42 -6.66
N LEU A 175 -11.16 -7.03 -6.02
CA LEU A 175 -12.32 -6.41 -6.68
C LEU A 175 -12.02 -5.04 -7.31
N SER A 176 -11.06 -4.27 -6.77
CA SER A 176 -10.61 -3.02 -7.40
C SER A 176 -9.58 -3.22 -8.52
N ALA A 177 -8.99 -4.42 -8.66
CA ALA A 177 -8.07 -4.75 -9.77
C ALA A 177 -8.78 -5.44 -10.95
N ASP A 178 -9.97 -6.03 -10.73
CA ASP A 178 -10.78 -6.69 -11.77
C ASP A 178 -11.84 -5.78 -12.41
N PHE A 179 -11.85 -4.47 -12.11
CA PHE A 179 -12.65 -3.49 -12.85
C PHE A 179 -12.04 -3.28 -14.24
N LYS A 180 -12.30 -4.22 -15.14
CA LYS A 180 -12.03 -4.10 -16.57
C LYS A 180 -12.74 -2.85 -17.07
N TYR A 181 -11.94 -1.85 -17.44
CA TYR A 181 -12.34 -0.78 -18.33
C TYR A 181 -12.91 -1.42 -19.62
N LYS A 182 -14.22 -1.30 -19.82
CA LYS A 182 -14.83 -1.43 -21.14
C LYS A 182 -14.91 0.02 -21.67
N PRO A 183 -14.45 0.27 -22.92
CA PRO A 183 -14.27 1.61 -23.46
C PRO A 183 -15.57 2.43 -23.47
#